data_AF-A0A957NTE7-F1
#
_entry.id   AF-A0A957NTE7-F1
#
_cell.length_a   1.000
_cell.length_b   1.000
_cell.length_c   1.000
_cell.angle_alpha   90.00
_cell.angle_beta   90.00
_cell.angle_gamma   90.00
#
_symmetry.space_group_name_H-M   'P 1'
#
loop_
_entity.id
_entity.type
_entity.pdbx_description
1 polymer ?
#
loop_
_entity_poly.entity_id
_entity_poly.type
_entity_poly.pdbx_seq_one_letter_code
_entity_poly.pdbx_strand_id
1 'polypeptide(L)'
;MSQETLSQPVVSLSTRQPQKKSSLFAGDTRLGWLLVTPALLVVLGMVGYPFLEAIRISFTDRMVGRGPGQFVGLANYEYIIGWPDFTEMVVRTVL
;
A
#
# COMPACT_ATOMS: atom_id res chain seq x y z
N MET A 1 72.16 37.49 -13.03
CA MET A 1 71.66 36.78 -14.22
C MET A 1 71.40 35.34 -13.79
N SER A 2 70.35 35.08 -13.01
CA SER A 2 68.96 34.85 -13.49
C SER A 2 68.83 33.54 -14.24
N GLN A 3 68.77 32.42 -13.50
CA GLN A 3 67.96 31.25 -13.84
C GLN A 3 67.63 30.51 -12.54
N GLU A 4 66.79 31.12 -11.70
CA GLU A 4 65.63 30.38 -11.21
C GLU A 4 64.93 29.82 -12.45
N THR A 5 64.55 28.54 -12.50
CA THR A 5 63.34 28.05 -13.17
C THR A 5 63.27 26.52 -13.03
N LEU A 6 62.39 26.08 -12.13
CA LEU A 6 61.65 24.80 -12.12
C LEU A 6 62.24 23.60 -11.36
N SER A 7 62.25 23.75 -10.03
CA SER A 7 61.53 22.79 -9.19
C SER A 7 60.08 22.68 -9.67
N GLN A 8 59.60 21.47 -9.96
CA GLN A 8 58.38 20.96 -9.35
C GLN A 8 58.13 19.49 -9.72
N PRO A 9 57.74 18.66 -8.73
CA PRO A 9 57.28 17.31 -8.97
C PRO A 9 55.91 17.39 -9.63
N VAL A 10 55.74 16.72 -10.77
CA VAL A 10 54.42 16.54 -11.40
C VAL A 10 53.64 15.50 -10.60
N VAL A 11 53.27 15.83 -9.35
CA VAL A 11 52.17 15.16 -8.68
C VAL A 11 50.91 15.77 -9.29
N SER A 12 50.44 15.15 -10.37
CA SER A 12 49.06 15.36 -10.80
C SER A 12 48.14 14.82 -9.72
N LEU A 13 47.82 15.66 -8.74
CA LEU A 13 46.67 15.48 -7.89
C LEU A 13 45.45 15.66 -8.79
N SER A 14 45.06 14.57 -9.47
CA SER A 14 43.75 14.47 -10.09
C SER A 14 42.74 14.65 -8.97
N THR A 15 42.33 15.89 -8.77
CA THR A 15 41.32 16.27 -7.80
C THR A 15 40.03 15.75 -8.40
N ARG A 16 39.65 14.53 -8.03
CA ARG A 16 38.39 13.92 -8.44
C ARG A 16 37.28 14.79 -7.87
N GLN A 17 36.85 15.75 -8.67
CA GLN A 17 35.75 16.67 -8.38
C GLN A 17 34.55 15.81 -7.98
N PRO A 18 33.96 16.01 -6.79
CA PRO A 18 32.81 15.23 -6.38
C PRO A 18 31.68 15.56 -7.35
N GLN A 19 31.36 14.60 -8.21
CA GLN A 19 30.21 14.66 -9.09
C GLN A 19 28.98 14.78 -8.19
N LYS A 20 28.47 16.02 -8.02
CA LYS A 20 27.14 16.28 -7.47
C LYS A 20 26.16 15.61 -8.41
N LYS A 21 25.83 14.35 -8.13
CA LYS A 21 24.69 13.68 -8.73
C LYS A 21 23.48 14.50 -8.29
N SER A 22 22.97 15.34 -9.17
CA SER A 22 21.72 16.06 -8.96
C SER A 22 20.66 15.01 -8.69
N SER A 23 20.24 14.92 -7.43
CA SER A 23 19.14 14.06 -7.04
C SER A 23 17.86 14.68 -7.58
N LEU A 24 17.54 14.35 -8.84
CA LEU A 24 16.27 14.66 -9.49
C LEU A 24 15.05 14.16 -8.69
N PHE A 25 15.28 13.33 -7.66
CA PHE A 25 14.28 12.67 -6.85
C PHE A 25 14.31 13.01 -5.35
N ALA A 26 15.18 13.91 -4.87
CA ALA A 26 15.26 14.21 -3.43
C ALA A 26 14.43 15.43 -2.98
N GLY A 27 13.68 16.07 -3.89
CA GLY A 27 13.04 17.37 -3.62
C GLY A 27 11.70 17.30 -2.91
N ASP A 28 10.71 16.60 -3.46
CA ASP A 28 9.32 16.87 -3.08
C ASP A 28 8.50 15.60 -2.83
N THR A 29 8.83 14.86 -1.77
CA THR A 29 8.02 13.74 -1.27
C THR A 29 6.54 14.13 -1.11
N ARG A 30 6.27 15.39 -0.72
CA ARG A 30 4.91 15.94 -0.60
C ARG A 30 4.18 15.99 -1.95
N LEU A 31 4.87 16.39 -3.02
CA LEU A 31 4.30 16.44 -4.36
C LEU A 31 4.05 15.03 -4.90
N GLY A 32 4.97 14.09 -4.63
CA GLY A 32 4.78 12.67 -4.93
C GLY A 32 3.53 12.08 -4.27
N TRP A 33 3.33 12.35 -2.97
CA TRP A 33 2.10 11.94 -2.28
C TRP A 33 0.85 12.60 -2.87
N LEU A 34 0.87 13.91 -3.14
CA LEU A 34 -0.28 14.62 -3.71
C LEU A 34 -0.74 14.02 -5.05
N LEU A 35 0.20 13.56 -5.88
CA LEU A 35 -0.09 12.90 -7.16
C LEU A 35 -0.61 11.47 -7.00
N VAL A 36 -0.14 10.72 -6.00
CA VAL A 36 -0.53 9.32 -5.76
C VAL A 36 -1.84 9.20 -4.97
N THR A 37 -2.08 10.11 -4.02
CA THR A 37 -3.28 10.11 -3.16
C THR A 37 -4.60 9.98 -3.93
N PRO A 38 -4.90 10.72 -5.02
CA PRO A 38 -6.18 10.57 -5.72
C PRO A 38 -6.38 9.16 -6.28
N ALA A 39 -5.35 8.55 -6.87
CA ALA A 39 -5.44 7.17 -7.34
C ALA A 39 -5.63 6.19 -6.18
N LEU A 40 -4.91 6.38 -5.08
CA LEU A 40 -5.05 5.56 -3.88
C LEU A 40 -6.45 5.65 -3.28
N LEU A 41 -7.03 6.85 -3.21
CA LEU A 41 -8.40 7.06 -2.73
C LEU A 41 -9.42 6.35 -3.61
N VAL A 42 -9.24 6.36 -4.93
CA VAL A 42 -10.12 5.63 -5.86
C VAL A 42 -10.02 4.12 -5.60
N VAL A 43 -8.82 3.56 -5.48
CA VAL A 43 -8.63 2.12 -5.21
C VAL A 43 -9.21 1.74 -3.86
N LEU A 44 -8.91 2.51 -2.80
CA LEU A 44 -9.45 2.27 -1.46
C LEU A 44 -10.96 2.44 -1.42
N GLY A 45 -11.53 3.40 -2.14
CA GLY A 45 -12.98 3.55 -2.26
C GLY A 45 -13.59 2.36 -2.99
N MET A 46 -13.00 1.93 -4.10
CA MET A 46 -13.51 0.84 -4.93
C MET A 46 -13.48 -0.51 -4.21
N VAL A 47 -12.45 -0.79 -3.40
CA VAL A 47 -12.33 -2.03 -2.63
C VAL A 47 -13.01 -1.91 -1.27
N GLY A 48 -12.78 -0.80 -0.58
CA GLY A 48 -13.26 -0.55 0.77
C GLY A 48 -14.78 -0.38 0.84
N TYR A 49 -15.40 0.29 -0.13
CA TYR A 49 -16.86 0.45 -0.14
C TYR A 49 -17.61 -0.90 -0.21
N PRO A 50 -17.40 -1.77 -1.21
CA PRO A 50 -18.09 -3.05 -1.26
C PRO A 50 -17.67 -3.98 -0.11
N PHE A 51 -16.44 -3.88 0.40
CA PHE A 51 -16.00 -4.64 1.57
C PHE A 51 -16.78 -4.25 2.83
N LEU A 52 -16.92 -2.96 3.12
CA LEU A 52 -17.70 -2.46 4.25
C LEU A 52 -19.19 -2.79 4.09
N GLU A 53 -19.72 -2.70 2.86
CA GLU A 53 -21.11 -3.12 2.59
C GLU A 53 -21.29 -4.62 2.77
N ALA A 54 -20.32 -5.46 2.41
CA ALA A 54 -20.36 -6.90 2.66
C ALA A 54 -20.37 -7.22 4.16
N ILE A 55 -19.55 -6.52 4.95
CA ILE A 55 -19.59 -6.61 6.42
C ILE A 55 -20.96 -6.17 6.93
N ARG A 56 -21.50 -5.04 6.48
CA ARG A 56 -22.82 -4.59 6.91
C ARG A 56 -23.91 -5.61 6.57
N ILE A 57 -23.84 -6.20 5.37
CA ILE A 57 -24.77 -7.20 4.88
C ILE A 57 -24.69 -8.50 5.69
N SER A 58 -23.51 -8.92 6.16
CA SER A 58 -23.37 -10.16 6.93
C SER A 58 -24.11 -10.12 8.28
N PHE A 59 -24.38 -8.93 8.83
CA PHE A 59 -25.24 -8.75 10.01
C PHE A 59 -26.73 -8.54 9.68
N THR A 60 -27.10 -8.62 8.40
CA THR A 60 -28.48 -8.47 7.94
C THR A 60 -28.98 -9.73 7.27
N ASP A 61 -30.26 -10.06 7.44
CA ASP A 61 -30.96 -11.00 6.59
C ASP A 61 -31.35 -10.28 5.30
N ARG A 62 -30.41 -10.27 4.34
CA ARG A 62 -30.58 -9.63 3.04
C ARG A 62 -30.44 -10.66 1.95
N MET A 63 -31.56 -10.99 1.32
CA MET A 63 -31.61 -11.94 0.21
C MET A 63 -31.87 -11.20 -1.10
N VAL A 64 -31.07 -11.50 -2.13
CA VAL A 64 -31.16 -10.84 -3.44
C VAL A 64 -32.58 -11.01 -4.01
N GLY A 65 -33.21 -9.90 -4.38
CA GLY A 65 -34.56 -9.89 -4.96
C GLY A 65 -35.72 -10.00 -3.95
N ARG A 66 -35.46 -10.04 -2.63
CA ARG A 66 -36.52 -10.19 -1.60
C ARG A 66 -36.83 -8.92 -0.78
N GLY A 67 -36.39 -7.75 -1.24
CA GLY A 67 -36.70 -6.46 -0.59
C GLY A 67 -35.61 -5.97 0.38
N PRO A 68 -35.91 -4.98 1.23
CA PRO A 68 -34.92 -4.41 2.15
C PRO A 68 -34.51 -5.44 3.20
N GLY A 69 -33.20 -5.64 3.37
CA GLY A 69 -32.67 -6.61 4.34
C GLY A 69 -32.90 -6.14 5.78
N GLN A 70 -33.28 -7.07 6.65
CA GLN A 70 -33.51 -6.81 8.07
C GLN A 70 -32.21 -6.96 8.86
N PHE A 71 -31.93 -6.09 9.83
CA PHE A 71 -30.79 -6.30 10.72
C PHE A 71 -31.08 -7.42 11.71
N VAL A 72 -30.22 -8.46 11.70
CA VAL A 72 -30.37 -9.68 12.53
C VAL A 72 -29.20 -9.90 13.49
N GLY A 73 -28.23 -8.97 13.52
CA GLY A 73 -27.07 -9.08 14.39
C GLY A 73 -26.22 -10.30 14.07
N LEU A 74 -25.95 -11.16 15.06
CA LEU A 74 -25.07 -12.32 14.93
C LEU A 74 -25.76 -13.61 14.48
N ALA A 75 -27.09 -13.59 14.27
CA ALA A 75 -27.86 -14.79 13.95
C ALA A 75 -27.31 -15.57 12.74
N ASN A 76 -26.83 -14.86 11.71
CA ASN A 76 -26.22 -15.49 10.52
C ASN A 76 -24.94 -16.27 10.86
N TYR A 77 -24.13 -15.78 11.81
CA TYR A 77 -22.90 -16.43 12.22
C TYR A 77 -23.18 -17.66 13.07
N GLU A 78 -24.09 -17.55 14.04
CA GLU A 78 -24.54 -18.69 14.86
C GLU A 78 -25.12 -19.81 13.99
N TYR A 79 -25.90 -19.45 12.98
CA TYR A 79 -26.47 -20.39 12.02
C TYR A 79 -25.41 -21.20 11.27
N ILE A 80 -24.37 -20.53 10.74
CA ILE A 80 -23.30 -21.20 9.97
C ILE A 80 -22.39 -22.03 10.89
N ILE A 81 -22.02 -21.51 12.05
CA ILE A 81 -21.13 -22.22 12.99
C ILE A 81 -21.84 -23.45 13.59
N GLY A 82 -23.16 -23.42 13.72
CA GLY A 82 -23.96 -24.56 14.14
C GLY A 82 -24.07 -25.68 13.09
N TRP A 83 -23.56 -25.51 11.88
CA TRP A 83 -23.59 -26.55 10.85
C TRP A 83 -22.60 -27.68 11.16
N PRO A 84 -23.03 -28.97 11.07
CA PRO A 84 -22.22 -30.11 11.48
C PRO A 84 -20.81 -30.15 10.86
N ASP A 85 -20.71 -29.78 9.58
CA ASP A 85 -19.48 -29.97 8.80
C ASP A 85 -18.66 -28.68 8.65
N PHE A 86 -19.19 -27.52 9.07
CA PHE A 86 -18.57 -26.22 8.76
C PHE A 86 -17.16 -26.09 9.36
N THR A 87 -16.99 -26.47 10.62
CA THR A 87 -15.67 -26.42 11.28
C THR A 87 -14.66 -27.34 10.62
N GLU A 88 -15.09 -28.53 10.21
CA GLU A 88 -14.22 -29.48 9.52
C GLU A 88 -13.76 -28.92 8.16
N MET A 89 -14.67 -28.32 7.40
CA MET A 89 -14.35 -27.66 6.12
C MET A 89 -13.34 -26.52 6.29
N VAL A 90 -13.50 -25.69 7.33
CA VAL A 90 -12.58 -24.58 7.62
C VAL A 90 -11.18 -25.11 7.98
N VAL A 91 -11.10 -26.11 8.86
CA VAL A 91 -9.82 -26.71 9.26
C VAL A 91 -9.08 -27.30 8.06
N ARG A 92 -9.78 -28.07 7.21
CA ARG A 92 -9.21 -28.66 5.99
C ARG A 92 -8.74 -27.64 4.95
N THR A 93 -9.25 -26.41 4.99
CA THR A 93 -8.86 -25.34 4.07
C THR A 93 -7.60 -24.61 4.55
N VAL A 94 -7.39 -24.54 5.87
CA VAL A 94 -6.32 -23.75 6.49
C VAL A 94 -5.07 -24.58 6.81
N LEU A 95 -5.24 -25.86 7.17
CA LEU A 95 -4.17 -26.78 7.59
C LEU A 95 -3.99 -27.92 6.58
#